data_AF-A0AAW0E8H5-F1
#
_entry.id   AF-A0AAW0E8H5-F1
#
_cell.length_a   1.000
_cell.length_b   1.000
_cell.length_c   1.000
_cell.angle_alpha   90.00
_cell.angle_beta   90.00
_cell.angle_gamma   90.00
#
_symmetry.space_group_name_H-M   'P 1'
#
loop_
_entity.id
_entity.type
_entity.pdbx_description
1 polymer ?
#
loop_
_entity_poly.entity_id
_entity_poly.type
_entity_poly.pdbx_seq_one_letter_code
_entity_poly.pdbx_strand_id
1 'polypeptide(L)'
;MPPPGGFEAIKYKRNLPFRGPGGLVILGGVAAVSAFGFYRYGQGALERRELQREKVWSRIHLVPLLVAEGDRDSYRRREAELAREREIMKDVKGWEVRIVSH
;
A
#
# COMPACT_ATOMS: atom_id res chain seq x y z
N MET A 1 -2.28 77.55 -35.55
CA MET A 1 -2.08 76.24 -36.20
C MET A 1 -1.08 75.43 -35.40
N PRO A 2 -1.19 74.08 -35.33
CA PRO A 2 -0.19 73.26 -34.65
C PRO A 2 1.19 73.40 -35.34
N PRO A 3 2.29 73.31 -34.58
CA PRO A 3 3.64 73.51 -35.12
C PRO A 3 3.99 72.49 -36.22
N PRO A 4 4.70 72.92 -37.28
CA PRO A 4 5.09 72.04 -38.38
C PRO A 4 6.09 70.99 -37.88
N GLY A 5 5.60 69.76 -37.69
CA GLY A 5 6.38 68.64 -37.14
C GLY A 5 5.54 67.57 -36.45
N GLY A 6 4.32 67.91 -36.01
CA GLY A 6 3.41 66.96 -35.35
C GLY A 6 3.88 66.53 -33.95
N PHE A 7 3.04 65.77 -33.23
CA PHE A 7 3.38 65.22 -31.92
C PHE A 7 3.95 63.80 -32.05
N GLU A 8 4.79 63.40 -31.09
CA GLU A 8 5.34 62.05 -31.02
C GLU A 8 4.24 61.00 -30.80
N ALA A 9 4.40 59.82 -31.41
CA ALA A 9 3.43 58.74 -31.30
C ALA A 9 3.45 58.13 -29.89
N ILE A 10 2.45 58.49 -29.07
CA ILE A 10 2.26 57.92 -27.73
C ILE A 10 1.83 56.45 -27.87
N LYS A 11 2.64 55.53 -27.33
CA LYS A 11 2.29 54.11 -27.26
C LYS A 11 1.19 53.90 -26.23
N TYR A 12 -0.06 53.89 -26.68
CA TYR A 12 -1.24 53.68 -25.83
C TYR A 12 -1.54 52.19 -25.53
N LYS A 13 -0.93 51.25 -26.26
CA LYS A 13 -1.14 49.81 -26.07
C LYS A 13 -0.07 49.21 -25.16
N ARG A 14 -0.52 48.34 -24.25
CA ARG A 14 0.36 47.53 -23.39
C ARG A 14 1.14 46.53 -24.25
N ASN A 15 2.46 46.68 -24.32
CA ASN A 15 3.37 45.71 -24.94
C ASN A 15 3.89 44.75 -23.86
N LEU A 16 3.18 43.64 -23.64
CA LEU A 16 3.66 42.58 -22.75
C LEU A 16 4.23 41.45 -23.60
N PRO A 17 5.52 41.08 -23.43
CA PRO A 17 6.09 39.99 -24.21
C PRO A 17 5.43 38.66 -23.78
N PHE A 18 5.01 37.86 -24.76
CA PHE A 18 4.62 36.47 -24.52
C PHE A 18 5.88 35.70 -24.06
N ARG A 19 6.04 35.55 -22.75
CA ARG A 19 7.14 34.81 -22.13
C ARG A 19 6.62 33.45 -21.70
N GLY A 20 7.12 32.40 -22.33
CA GLY A 20 6.86 31.02 -21.93
C GLY A 20 6.82 30.05 -23.12
N PRO A 21 7.05 28.76 -22.89
CA PRO A 21 6.84 27.73 -23.89
C PRO A 21 5.35 27.66 -24.27
N GLY A 22 5.06 27.42 -25.55
CA GLY A 22 3.68 27.29 -26.02
C GLY A 22 2.93 26.14 -25.33
N GLY A 23 1.60 26.21 -25.27
CA GLY A 23 0.78 25.22 -24.56
C GLY A 23 1.02 23.77 -25.00
N LEU A 24 1.26 23.53 -26.29
CA LEU A 24 1.61 22.19 -26.81
C LEU A 24 2.93 21.67 -26.28
N VAL A 25 3.92 22.55 -26.08
CA VAL A 25 5.23 22.17 -25.53
C VAL A 25 5.09 21.77 -24.05
N ILE A 26 4.27 22.50 -23.30
CA ILE A 26 3.97 22.17 -21.90
C ILE A 26 3.26 20.81 -21.81
N LEU A 27 2.20 20.61 -22.62
CA LEU A 27 1.47 19.34 -22.64
C LEU A 27 2.36 18.17 -23.08
N GLY A 28 3.19 18.37 -24.10
CA GLY A 28 4.16 17.36 -24.54
C GLY A 28 5.21 17.04 -23.46
N GLY A 29 5.71 18.05 -22.76
CA GLY A 29 6.64 17.88 -21.65
C GLY A 29 6.04 17.08 -20.48
N VAL A 30 4.81 17.41 -20.08
CA VAL A 30 4.10 16.67 -19.03
C VAL A 30 3.85 15.23 -19.47
N ALA A 31 3.36 15.01 -20.69
CA ALA A 31 3.12 13.67 -21.21
C ALA A 31 4.39 12.81 -21.25
N ALA A 32 5.52 13.39 -21.67
CA ALA A 32 6.81 12.70 -21.71
C ALA A 32 7.30 12.32 -20.30
N VAL A 33 7.22 13.24 -19.34
CA VAL A 33 7.61 12.98 -17.95
C VAL A 33 6.72 11.91 -17.33
N SER A 34 5.40 11.98 -17.56
CA SER A 34 4.46 10.97 -17.08
C SER A 34 4.75 9.59 -17.69
N ALA A 35 4.93 9.51 -19.00
CA ALA A 35 5.25 8.25 -19.68
C ALA A 35 6.55 7.62 -19.14
N PHE A 36 7.59 8.43 -18.94
CA PHE A 36 8.84 7.97 -18.34
C PHE A 36 8.65 7.51 -16.89
N GLY A 37 7.87 8.25 -16.09
CA GLY A 37 7.53 7.89 -14.72
C GLY A 37 6.84 6.53 -14.64
N PHE A 38 5.84 6.29 -15.50
CA PHE A 38 5.15 5.00 -15.57
C PHE A 38 6.05 3.86 -16.02
N TYR A 39 6.97 4.10 -16.96
CA TYR A 39 7.95 3.11 -17.36
C TYR A 39 8.85 2.69 -16.17
N ARG A 40 9.41 3.65 -15.45
CA ARG A 40 10.26 3.39 -14.27
C ARG A 40 9.48 2.70 -13.15
N TYR A 41 8.24 3.11 -12.92
CA TYR A 41 7.35 2.46 -11.97
C TYR A 41 7.07 1.00 -12.34
N GLY A 42 6.82 0.71 -13.62
CA GLY A 42 6.58 -0.65 -14.12
C GLY A 42 7.74 -1.59 -13.83
N GLN A 43 8.97 -1.14 -14.03
CA GLN A 43 10.17 -1.90 -13.68
C GLN A 43 10.23 -2.22 -12.18
N GLY A 44 10.00 -1.23 -11.32
CA GLY A 44 9.95 -1.43 -9.86
C GLY A 44 8.80 -2.32 -9.40
N ALA A 45 7.67 -2.32 -10.13
CA ALA A 45 6.55 -3.20 -9.83
C ALA A 45 6.88 -4.68 -10.11
N LEU A 46 7.69 -4.97 -11.13
CA LEU A 46 8.17 -6.33 -11.41
C LEU A 46 9.10 -6.82 -10.31
N GLU A 47 10.06 -5.99 -9.88
CA GLU A 47 10.98 -6.32 -8.78
C GLU A 47 10.21 -6.57 -7.47
N ARG A 48 9.24 -5.71 -7.13
CA ARG A 48 8.40 -5.92 -5.95
C ARG A 48 7.61 -7.24 -6.01
N ARG A 49 7.16 -7.67 -7.19
CA ARG A 49 6.48 -8.97 -7.34
C ARG A 49 7.43 -10.12 -7.04
N GLU A 50 8.69 -10.03 -7.42
CA GLU A 50 9.70 -11.05 -7.06
C GLU A 50 9.89 -11.11 -5.54
N LEU A 51 10.12 -9.96 -4.91
CA LEU A 51 10.29 -9.89 -3.44
C LEU A 51 9.06 -10.44 -2.68
N GLN A 52 7.85 -10.21 -3.19
CA GLN A 52 6.65 -10.81 -2.60
C GLN A 52 6.59 -12.33 -2.82
N ARG A 53 7.02 -12.83 -3.98
CA ARG A 53 7.12 -14.28 -4.22
C ARG A 53 8.11 -14.92 -3.25
N GLU A 54 9.28 -14.33 -3.07
CA GLU A 54 10.28 -14.78 -2.10
C GLU A 54 9.71 -14.80 -0.68
N LYS A 55 9.03 -13.72 -0.26
CA LYS A 55 8.39 -13.65 1.06
C LYS A 55 7.32 -14.73 1.26
N VAL A 56 6.50 -14.98 0.24
CA VAL A 56 5.48 -16.04 0.28
C VAL A 56 6.15 -17.41 0.35
N TRP A 57 7.22 -17.64 -0.41
CA TRP A 57 8.01 -18.86 -0.34
C TRP A 57 8.58 -19.08 1.04
N SER A 58 9.21 -18.09 1.66
CA SER A 58 9.69 -18.21 3.05
C SER A 58 8.58 -18.58 4.01
N ARG A 59 7.39 -17.98 3.84
CA ARG A 59 6.22 -18.29 4.69
C ARG A 59 5.77 -19.74 4.51
N ILE A 60 5.64 -20.24 3.27
CA ILE A 60 5.21 -21.63 3.01
C ILE A 60 6.10 -22.64 3.74
N HIS A 61 7.40 -22.39 3.80
CA HIS A 61 8.34 -23.28 4.49
C HIS A 61 8.27 -23.18 6.01
N LEU A 62 7.97 -22.00 6.55
CA LEU A 62 7.91 -21.78 8.01
C LEU A 62 6.54 -22.12 8.62
N VAL A 63 5.45 -21.99 7.85
CA VAL A 63 4.09 -22.19 8.34
C VAL A 63 3.88 -23.56 9.00
N PRO A 64 4.34 -24.69 8.42
CA PRO A 64 4.14 -25.99 9.06
C PRO A 64 4.76 -26.08 10.47
N LEU A 65 5.96 -25.53 10.65
CA LEU A 65 6.62 -25.48 11.96
C LEU A 65 5.82 -24.61 12.96
N LEU A 66 5.38 -23.43 12.53
CA LEU A 66 4.61 -22.51 13.37
C LEU A 66 3.25 -23.08 13.76
N VAL A 67 2.57 -23.76 12.83
CA VAL A 67 1.30 -24.44 13.09
C VAL A 67 1.51 -25.58 14.09
N ALA A 68 2.57 -26.39 13.93
CA ALA A 68 2.88 -27.47 14.88
C ALA A 68 3.16 -26.96 16.30
N GLU A 69 3.88 -25.85 16.46
CA GLU A 69 4.08 -25.21 17.76
C GLU A 69 2.77 -24.64 18.35
N GLY A 70 1.93 -24.03 17.50
CA GLY A 70 0.61 -23.55 17.90
C GLY A 70 -0.31 -24.66 18.38
N ASP A 71 -0.32 -25.80 17.68
CA ASP A 71 -1.12 -26.97 18.05
C ASP A 71 -0.68 -27.54 19.40
N ARG A 72 0.63 -27.63 19.66
CA ARG A 72 1.18 -28.07 20.96
C ARG A 72 0.74 -27.18 22.11
N ASP A 73 0.83 -25.86 21.96
CA ASP A 73 0.42 -24.93 23.01
C ASP A 73 -1.10 -24.98 23.22
N SER A 74 -1.88 -25.07 22.14
CA SER A 74 -3.34 -25.19 22.22
C SER A 74 -3.77 -26.46 22.96
N TYR A 75 -3.11 -27.59 22.69
CA TYR A 75 -3.37 -28.86 23.35
C TYR A 75 -3.07 -28.75 24.85
N ARG A 76 -1.90 -28.20 25.21
CA ARG A 76 -1.52 -28.01 26.63
C ARG A 76 -2.51 -27.14 27.40
N ARG A 77 -2.99 -26.04 26.79
CA ARG A 77 -3.99 -25.16 27.42
C ARG A 77 -5.32 -25.87 27.61
N ARG A 78 -5.76 -26.63 26.60
CA ARG A 78 -6.98 -27.44 26.67
C ARG A 78 -6.90 -28.50 27.77
N GLU A 79 -5.80 -29.23 27.87
CA GLU A 79 -5.60 -30.21 28.95
C GLU A 79 -5.68 -29.55 30.33
N ALA A 80 -5.07 -28.38 30.50
CA ALA A 80 -5.18 -27.61 31.74
C ALA A 80 -6.61 -27.13 32.02
N GLU A 81 -7.37 -26.74 31.00
CA GLU A 81 -8.79 -26.37 31.13
C GLU A 81 -9.66 -27.58 31.52
N LEU A 82 -9.46 -28.74 30.90
CA LEU A 82 -10.17 -29.97 31.21
C LEU A 82 -9.87 -30.44 32.64
N ALA A 83 -8.61 -30.34 33.08
CA ALA A 83 -8.22 -30.65 34.45
C ALA A 83 -8.91 -29.73 35.46
N ARG A 84 -8.95 -28.42 35.19
CA ARG A 84 -9.68 -27.44 36.03
C ARG A 84 -11.18 -27.68 36.04
N GLU A 85 -11.77 -27.97 34.88
CA GLU A 85 -13.20 -28.26 34.76
C GLU A 85 -13.59 -29.50 35.57
N ARG A 86 -12.79 -30.57 35.49
CA ARG A 86 -12.97 -31.79 36.30
C ARG A 86 -12.97 -31.50 37.79
N GLU A 87 -12.06 -30.65 38.24
CA GLU A 87 -11.94 -30.30 39.66
C GLU A 87 -13.13 -29.46 40.16
N ILE A 88 -13.54 -28.48 39.36
CA ILE A 88 -14.64 -27.55 39.70
C ILE A 88 -16.00 -28.25 39.65
N MET A 89 -16.24 -29.10 38.65
CA MET A 89 -17.55 -29.69 38.38
C MET A 89 -17.78 -31.07 39.00
N LYS A 90 -16.85 -31.54 39.85
CA LYS A 90 -16.92 -32.87 40.50
C LYS A 90 -18.20 -33.13 41.28
N ASP A 91 -18.83 -32.08 41.83
CA ASP A 91 -19.99 -32.18 42.71
C ASP A 91 -21.33 -31.96 41.96
N VAL A 92 -21.29 -31.69 40.66
CA VAL A 92 -22.48 -31.40 39.85
C VAL A 92 -23.02 -32.69 39.22
N LYS A 93 -24.19 -33.14 39.68
CA LYS A 93 -24.82 -34.38 39.22
C LYS A 93 -25.22 -34.28 37.73
N GLY A 94 -24.66 -35.15 36.90
CA GLY A 94 -24.95 -35.24 35.46
C GLY A 94 -24.05 -34.36 34.57
N TRP A 95 -23.00 -33.74 35.13
CA TRP A 95 -22.03 -32.99 34.33
C TRP A 95 -20.98 -33.92 33.70
N GLU A 96 -20.91 -33.92 32.37
CA GLU A 96 -19.85 -34.58 31.62
C GLU A 96 -18.82 -33.54 31.18
N VAL A 97 -17.56 -33.75 31.59
CA VAL A 97 -16.45 -32.90 31.16
C VAL A 97 -16.36 -32.96 29.64
N ARG A 98 -16.14 -31.82 28.99
CA ARG A 98 -16.15 -31.70 27.54
C ARG A 98 -15.09 -32.61 26.87
N ILE A 99 -15.47 -33.83 26.48
CA ILE A 99 -14.61 -34.72 25.70
C ILE A 99 -14.70 -34.28 24.24
N VAL A 100 -13.65 -33.65 23.73
CA VAL A 100 -13.56 -33.34 22.30
C VAL A 100 -13.21 -34.64 21.58
N SER A 101 -14.22 -35.35 21.07
CA SER A 101 -14.03 -36.37 20.04
C SER A 101 -13.64 -35.67 18.75
N HIS A 102 -12.38 -35.80 18.35
CA HIS A 102 -11.91 -35.40 17.02
C HIS A 102 -12.40 -36.35 15.94
#